data_AF-A0A938JTS0-F1
#
_entry.id   AF-A0A938JTS0-F1
#
_cell.length_a   1.000
_cell.length_b   1.000
_cell.length_c   1.000
_cell.angle_alpha   90.00
_cell.angle_beta   90.00
_cell.angle_gamma   90.00
#
_symmetry.space_group_name_H-M   'P 1'
#
loop_
_entity.id
_entity.type
_entity.pdbx_description
1 polymer ?
#
loop_
_entity_poly.entity_id
_entity_poly.type
_entity_poly.pdbx_seq_one_letter_code
_entity_poly.pdbx_strand_id
1 'polypeptide(L)'
;GMIEHVDRFWTSDNNDALSRVDIQRWSAQFIPPELLGTHIGPFPNHQSGRSTPLSMRAAVALFGHAGIEWDFTQAGNDEIEALGQWVAFYKSVREWMHKARMVRIEDCDSAATLYGFVSPDSSQALFTYIQREPSSSSQPDPILIRGLIAERRYEVKPVFPAGKPRQMSRGDVGWFDGIRASGAQLESVGLATPILEPDNALLIQIRAIS
;
A
#
# COMPACT_ATOMS: atom_id res chain seq x y z
N GLY A 1 -11.05 21.09 18.06
CA GLY A 1 -10.99 21.40 16.61
C GLY A 1 -12.00 20.56 15.84
N MET A 2 -12.08 20.61 14.49
CA MET A 2 -13.12 19.84 13.76
C MET A 2 -13.10 18.33 14.05
N ILE A 3 -11.95 17.77 14.44
CA ILE A 3 -11.78 16.36 14.81
C ILE A 3 -12.64 15.93 16.00
N GLU A 4 -13.10 16.87 16.84
CA GLU A 4 -14.00 16.60 17.97
C GLU A 4 -15.48 16.55 17.55
N HIS A 5 -15.78 16.86 16.28
CA HIS A 5 -17.14 17.00 15.76
C HIS A 5 -17.46 16.05 14.60
N VAL A 6 -16.49 15.27 14.13
CA VAL A 6 -16.65 14.36 12.97
C VAL A 6 -15.95 13.03 13.22
N ASP A 7 -16.51 11.96 12.66
CA ASP A 7 -15.87 10.63 12.70
C ASP A 7 -14.75 10.47 11.67
N ARG A 8 -14.76 11.29 10.63
CA ARG A 8 -13.79 11.22 9.51
C ARG A 8 -13.77 12.50 8.69
N PHE A 9 -12.65 12.69 8.00
CA PHE A 9 -12.43 13.75 7.04
C PHE A 9 -12.41 13.20 5.63
N TRP A 10 -13.05 13.91 4.71
CA TRP A 10 -12.77 13.72 3.30
C TRP A 10 -11.46 14.42 2.96
N THR A 11 -10.40 13.65 2.76
CA THR A 11 -9.03 14.18 2.74
C THR A 11 -8.76 15.06 1.51
N SER A 12 -9.37 14.77 0.37
CA SER A 12 -9.26 15.56 -0.87
C SER A 12 -10.25 15.05 -1.90
N ASP A 13 -10.84 15.95 -2.70
CA ASP A 13 -11.64 15.61 -3.87
C ASP A 13 -10.81 14.94 -4.98
N ASN A 14 -9.49 15.12 -4.96
CA ASN A 14 -8.61 14.42 -5.88
C ASN A 14 -8.39 12.98 -5.40
N ASN A 15 -9.01 12.03 -6.10
CA ASN A 15 -8.89 10.59 -5.86
C ASN A 15 -7.94 9.87 -6.84
N ASP A 16 -7.12 10.62 -7.58
CA ASP A 16 -6.02 10.06 -8.38
C ASP A 16 -4.98 9.38 -7.48
N ALA A 17 -4.68 8.11 -7.74
CA ALA A 17 -3.82 7.30 -6.89
C ALA A 17 -2.42 7.89 -6.69
N LEU A 18 -1.82 8.44 -7.75
CA LEU A 18 -0.47 9.00 -7.65
C LEU A 18 -0.48 10.32 -6.85
N SER A 19 -1.43 11.22 -7.09
CA SER A 19 -1.62 12.44 -6.29
C SER A 19 -1.88 12.12 -4.82
N ARG A 20 -2.65 11.05 -4.57
CA ARG A 20 -3.02 10.58 -3.24
C ARG A 20 -1.84 10.12 -2.40
N VAL A 21 -0.74 9.67 -3.01
CA VAL A 21 0.48 9.28 -2.28
C VAL A 21 0.99 10.45 -1.42
N ASP A 22 1.16 11.64 -2.03
CA ASP A 22 1.68 12.81 -1.31
C ASP A 22 0.62 13.46 -0.42
N ILE A 23 -0.63 13.55 -0.89
CA ILE A 23 -1.73 14.10 -0.09
C ILE A 23 -1.90 13.31 1.21
N GLN A 24 -1.96 11.97 1.12
CA GLN A 24 -2.12 11.11 2.30
C GLN A 24 -0.87 11.18 3.19
N ARG A 25 0.33 11.20 2.60
CA ARG A 25 1.60 11.31 3.34
C ARG A 25 1.62 12.54 4.25
N TRP A 26 1.26 13.71 3.73
CA TRP A 26 1.33 14.95 4.48
C TRP A 26 0.14 15.15 5.43
N SER A 27 -1.07 14.74 5.04
CA SER A 27 -2.24 14.77 5.93
C SER A 27 -2.06 13.87 7.15
N ALA A 28 -1.46 12.69 6.96
CA ALA A 28 -1.20 11.73 8.03
C ALA A 28 -0.08 12.15 8.99
N GLN A 29 0.50 13.36 8.86
CA GLN A 29 1.36 13.96 9.89
C GLN A 29 0.57 14.53 11.07
N PHE A 30 -0.68 14.91 10.83
CA PHE A 30 -1.48 15.64 11.81
C PHE A 30 -2.77 14.91 12.19
N ILE A 31 -3.32 14.14 11.26
CA ILE A 31 -4.58 13.41 11.44
C ILE A 31 -4.30 11.91 11.30
N PRO A 32 -4.71 11.07 12.27
CA PRO A 32 -4.58 9.62 12.15
C PRO A 32 -5.21 9.07 10.86
N PRO A 33 -4.57 8.13 10.15
CA PRO A 33 -5.05 7.61 8.88
C PRO A 33 -6.48 7.03 8.93
N GLU A 34 -6.88 6.43 10.04
CA GLU A 34 -8.23 5.90 10.26
C GLU A 34 -9.34 6.96 10.21
N LEU A 35 -8.98 8.25 10.35
CA LEU A 35 -9.90 9.38 10.20
C LEU A 35 -9.82 10.02 8.80
N LEU A 36 -8.90 9.58 7.93
CA LEU A 36 -8.68 10.15 6.60
C LEU A 36 -9.33 9.28 5.52
N GLY A 37 -10.39 9.78 4.89
CA GLY A 37 -11.08 9.11 3.79
C GLY A 37 -10.19 8.91 2.57
N THR A 38 -10.09 7.68 2.07
CA THR A 38 -9.26 7.25 0.93
C THR A 38 -10.06 6.35 0.00
N HIS A 39 -10.50 6.85 -1.16
CA HIS A 39 -11.37 6.08 -2.07
C HIS A 39 -10.67 5.69 -3.36
N ILE A 40 -11.03 4.51 -3.89
CA ILE A 40 -10.78 4.14 -5.28
C ILE A 40 -11.71 4.99 -6.16
N GLY A 41 -11.14 5.95 -6.89
CA GLY A 41 -11.85 6.77 -7.86
C GLY A 41 -11.98 6.12 -9.25
N PRO A 42 -12.62 6.78 -10.24
CA PRO A 42 -12.74 6.30 -11.60
C PRO A 42 -11.42 6.35 -12.39
N PHE A 43 -11.41 5.79 -13.60
CA PHE A 43 -10.34 6.00 -14.59
C PHE A 43 -10.97 6.34 -15.97
N PRO A 44 -10.44 7.34 -16.70
CA PRO A 44 -9.45 8.33 -16.29
C PRO A 44 -9.92 9.14 -15.07
N ASN A 45 -9.00 9.54 -14.19
CA ASN A 45 -9.34 10.35 -13.02
C ASN A 45 -9.86 11.74 -13.45
N HIS A 46 -10.89 12.25 -12.78
CA HIS A 46 -11.57 13.49 -13.17
C HIS A 46 -10.73 14.77 -12.95
N GLN A 47 -9.79 14.79 -12.00
CA GLN A 47 -9.01 15.98 -11.67
C GLN A 47 -7.70 16.07 -12.45
N SER A 48 -7.06 14.93 -12.73
CA SER A 48 -5.73 14.85 -13.33
C SER A 48 -5.73 14.29 -14.75
N GLY A 49 -6.80 13.60 -15.18
CA GLY A 49 -6.85 12.88 -16.46
C GLY A 49 -5.98 11.62 -16.52
N ARG A 50 -5.29 11.24 -15.43
CA ARG A 50 -4.46 10.03 -15.40
C ARG A 50 -5.30 8.75 -15.40
N SER A 51 -4.77 7.73 -16.06
CA SER A 51 -5.28 6.36 -16.00
C SER A 51 -4.27 5.48 -15.28
N THR A 52 -4.60 5.09 -14.05
CA THR A 52 -3.75 4.22 -13.23
C THR A 52 -4.39 2.82 -13.09
N PRO A 53 -3.59 1.74 -13.06
CA PRO A 53 -4.11 0.38 -12.87
C PRO A 53 -4.98 0.28 -11.62
N LEU A 54 -6.04 -0.55 -11.67
CA LEU A 54 -6.91 -0.78 -10.52
C LEU A 54 -6.11 -1.26 -9.29
N SER A 55 -5.10 -2.13 -9.49
CA SER A 55 -4.22 -2.61 -8.43
C SER A 55 -3.49 -1.47 -7.70
N MET A 56 -3.03 -0.43 -8.42
CA MET A 56 -2.41 0.76 -7.82
C MET A 56 -3.44 1.58 -7.03
N ARG A 57 -4.59 1.92 -7.65
CA ARG A 57 -5.66 2.69 -6.98
C ARG A 57 -6.12 2.00 -5.70
N ALA A 58 -6.30 0.69 -5.76
CA ALA A 58 -6.68 -0.17 -4.65
C ALA A 58 -5.63 -0.22 -3.54
N ALA A 59 -4.34 -0.33 -3.88
CA ALA A 59 -3.26 -0.35 -2.90
C ALA A 59 -3.16 0.98 -2.13
N VAL A 60 -3.22 2.12 -2.82
CA VAL A 60 -3.16 3.45 -2.21
C VAL A 60 -4.35 3.71 -1.28
N ALA A 61 -5.55 3.29 -1.70
CA ALA A 61 -6.78 3.50 -0.94
C ALA A 61 -6.84 2.72 0.39
N LEU A 62 -6.03 1.67 0.57
CA LEU A 62 -6.04 0.85 1.80
C LEU A 62 -5.51 1.58 3.05
N PHE A 63 -4.67 2.60 2.88
CA PHE A 63 -3.93 3.23 3.98
C PHE A 63 -4.64 4.45 4.56
N GLY A 64 -5.93 4.31 4.78
CA GLY A 64 -6.79 5.28 5.44
C GLY A 64 -8.16 4.67 5.76
N HIS A 65 -9.17 5.51 5.86
CA HIS A 65 -10.56 5.07 5.89
C HIS A 65 -11.02 4.73 4.46
N ALA A 66 -10.74 3.50 4.04
CA ALA A 66 -10.91 3.06 2.65
C ALA A 66 -12.37 3.03 2.16
N GLY A 67 -12.58 3.34 0.89
CA GLY A 67 -13.88 3.28 0.21
C GLY A 67 -13.77 3.22 -1.32
N ILE A 68 -14.90 3.27 -2.01
CA ILE A 68 -14.98 3.28 -3.47
C ILE A 68 -15.88 4.44 -3.90
N GLU A 69 -15.43 5.19 -4.88
CA GLU A 69 -16.12 6.34 -5.46
C GLU A 69 -16.04 6.24 -6.98
N TRP A 70 -16.71 5.23 -7.51
CA TRP A 70 -16.72 4.91 -8.93
C TRP A 70 -18.09 4.35 -9.32
N ASP A 71 -18.58 4.75 -10.49
CA ASP A 71 -19.81 4.23 -11.09
C ASP A 71 -19.62 2.78 -11.55
N PHE A 72 -20.15 1.83 -10.76
CA PHE A 72 -20.09 0.41 -11.06
C PHE A 72 -20.84 0.00 -12.33
N THR A 73 -21.76 0.83 -12.85
CA THR A 73 -22.47 0.50 -14.10
C THR A 73 -21.56 0.57 -15.33
N GLN A 74 -20.39 1.19 -15.17
CA GLN A 74 -19.37 1.34 -16.21
C GLN A 74 -18.16 0.42 -15.99
N ALA A 75 -18.13 -0.32 -14.88
CA ALA A 75 -17.05 -1.24 -14.56
C ALA A 75 -17.24 -2.59 -15.28
N GLY A 76 -16.15 -3.16 -15.82
CA GLY A 76 -16.16 -4.52 -16.35
C GLY A 76 -16.32 -5.57 -15.25
N ASN A 77 -16.77 -6.77 -15.64
CA ASN A 77 -16.97 -7.87 -14.68
C ASN A 77 -15.70 -8.20 -13.88
N ASP A 78 -14.54 -8.22 -14.55
CA ASP A 78 -13.24 -8.48 -13.92
C ASP A 78 -12.87 -7.40 -12.89
N GLU A 79 -13.27 -6.15 -13.14
CA GLU A 79 -13.04 -5.03 -12.22
C GLU A 79 -13.97 -5.12 -11.01
N ILE A 80 -15.23 -5.49 -11.22
CA ILE A 80 -16.19 -5.75 -10.14
C ILE A 80 -15.70 -6.90 -9.26
N GLU A 81 -15.20 -7.98 -9.86
CA GLU A 81 -14.63 -9.10 -9.13
C GLU A 81 -13.40 -8.66 -8.30
N ALA A 82 -12.47 -7.94 -8.93
CA ALA A 82 -11.28 -7.42 -8.25
C ALA A 82 -11.64 -6.45 -7.10
N LEU A 83 -12.65 -5.60 -7.27
CA LEU A 83 -13.16 -4.73 -6.20
C LEU A 83 -13.79 -5.55 -5.07
N GLY A 84 -14.51 -6.62 -5.38
CA GLY A 84 -15.05 -7.56 -4.38
C GLY A 84 -13.94 -8.22 -3.55
N GLN A 85 -12.89 -8.71 -4.21
CA GLN A 85 -11.69 -9.26 -3.56
C GLN A 85 -11.00 -8.21 -2.68
N TRP A 86 -10.90 -6.96 -3.16
CA TRP A 86 -10.31 -5.87 -2.40
C TRP A 86 -11.13 -5.49 -1.16
N VAL A 87 -12.45 -5.41 -1.28
CA VAL A 87 -13.35 -5.17 -0.13
C VAL A 87 -13.22 -6.29 0.89
N ALA A 88 -13.15 -7.55 0.46
CA ALA A 88 -12.96 -8.68 1.36
C ALA A 88 -11.60 -8.60 2.08
N PHE A 89 -10.54 -8.25 1.36
CA PHE A 89 -9.22 -8.04 1.94
C PHE A 89 -9.24 -6.89 2.96
N TYR A 90 -9.74 -5.71 2.61
CA TYR A 90 -9.84 -4.57 3.52
C TYR A 90 -10.62 -4.93 4.79
N LYS A 91 -11.76 -5.62 4.67
CA LYS A 91 -12.53 -6.10 5.84
C LYS A 91 -11.72 -7.04 6.74
N SER A 92 -10.84 -7.86 6.16
CA SER A 92 -10.00 -8.79 6.93
C SER A 92 -8.85 -8.11 7.69
N VAL A 93 -8.42 -6.90 7.28
CA VAL A 93 -7.27 -6.20 7.88
C VAL A 93 -7.61 -4.89 8.59
N ARG A 94 -8.75 -4.25 8.28
CA ARG A 94 -9.08 -2.90 8.77
C ARG A 94 -9.06 -2.76 10.29
N GLU A 95 -9.47 -3.80 11.02
CA GLU A 95 -9.60 -3.71 12.48
C GLU A 95 -8.26 -3.47 13.16
N TRP A 96 -7.21 -4.18 12.73
CA TRP A 96 -5.87 -3.97 13.27
C TRP A 96 -5.17 -2.79 12.59
N MET A 97 -5.43 -2.52 11.31
CA MET A 97 -4.84 -1.38 10.59
C MET A 97 -5.29 -0.04 11.16
N HIS A 98 -6.56 0.11 11.57
CA HIS A 98 -7.07 1.33 12.20
C HIS A 98 -6.52 1.56 13.61
N LYS A 99 -5.83 0.58 14.19
CA LYS A 99 -5.13 0.67 15.48
C LYS A 99 -3.60 0.69 15.30
N ALA A 100 -3.13 0.56 14.06
CA ALA A 100 -1.73 0.32 13.77
C ALA A 100 -0.90 1.61 13.80
N ARG A 101 0.40 1.45 14.01
CA ARG A 101 1.36 2.53 13.84
C ARG A 101 1.74 2.65 12.37
N MET A 102 1.63 3.86 11.82
CA MET A 102 2.19 4.18 10.50
C MET A 102 3.72 4.21 10.54
N VAL A 103 4.33 3.58 9.54
CA VAL A 103 5.78 3.59 9.31
C VAL A 103 6.02 4.13 7.91
N ARG A 104 6.91 5.12 7.78
CA ARG A 104 7.38 5.65 6.50
C ARG A 104 8.87 5.38 6.37
N ILE A 105 9.29 4.98 5.18
CA ILE A 105 10.66 4.58 4.89
C ILE A 105 11.15 5.45 3.74
N GLU A 106 12.11 6.33 4.04
CA GLU A 106 12.58 7.39 3.15
C GLU A 106 13.85 7.02 2.37
N ASP A 107 14.55 5.99 2.80
CA ASP A 107 15.78 5.47 2.19
C ASP A 107 15.50 4.37 1.16
N CYS A 108 14.40 4.49 0.43
CA CYS A 108 14.13 3.69 -0.76
C CYS A 108 14.56 4.46 -2.03
N ASP A 109 14.45 3.83 -3.21
CA ASP A 109 14.65 4.50 -4.50
C ASP A 109 13.84 5.81 -4.54
N SER A 110 14.49 6.92 -4.90
CA SER A 110 13.85 8.23 -5.03
C SER A 110 12.64 8.25 -5.97
N ALA A 111 12.62 7.35 -6.96
CA ALA A 111 11.51 7.14 -7.90
C ALA A 111 10.34 6.35 -7.28
N ALA A 112 10.48 5.88 -6.04
CA ALA A 112 9.50 5.09 -5.32
C ALA A 112 9.09 5.76 -4.00
N THR A 113 8.06 5.20 -3.37
CA THR A 113 7.63 5.51 -2.00
C THR A 113 7.35 4.21 -1.27
N LEU A 114 7.81 4.10 -0.02
CA LEU A 114 7.56 2.96 0.84
C LEU A 114 6.96 3.40 2.19
N TYR A 115 5.79 2.87 2.52
CA TYR A 115 5.16 3.08 3.82
C TYR A 115 4.26 1.91 4.19
N GLY A 116 3.87 1.82 5.45
CA GLY A 116 3.05 0.71 5.93
C GLY A 116 2.44 0.94 7.30
N PHE A 117 1.71 -0.08 7.75
CA PHE A 117 1.14 -0.18 9.08
C PHE A 117 1.71 -1.40 9.80
N VAL A 118 2.09 -1.23 11.06
CA VAL A 118 2.49 -2.30 11.97
C VAL A 118 1.51 -2.35 13.13
N SER A 119 0.93 -3.53 13.40
CA SER A 119 -0.01 -3.72 14.50
C SER A 119 0.63 -3.38 15.86
N PRO A 120 -0.15 -2.99 16.89
CA PRO A 120 0.39 -2.60 18.20
C PRO A 120 1.30 -3.66 18.85
N ASP A 121 0.96 -4.93 18.68
CA ASP A 121 1.71 -6.08 19.18
C ASP A 121 2.83 -6.56 18.24
N SER A 122 3.02 -5.89 17.10
CA SER A 122 3.94 -6.26 16.02
C SER A 122 3.77 -7.70 15.53
N SER A 123 2.55 -8.25 15.57
CA SER A 123 2.21 -9.57 15.02
C SER A 123 1.85 -9.50 13.54
N GLN A 124 1.42 -8.35 13.04
CA GLN A 124 1.04 -8.16 11.64
C GLN A 124 1.58 -6.82 11.12
N ALA A 125 1.98 -6.79 9.86
CA ALA A 125 2.22 -5.56 9.14
C ALA A 125 1.79 -5.66 7.68
N LEU A 126 1.46 -4.51 7.10
CA LEU A 126 1.16 -4.35 5.69
C LEU A 126 1.90 -3.11 5.19
N PHE A 127 2.80 -3.32 4.24
CA PHE A 127 3.54 -2.24 3.58
C PHE A 127 3.10 -2.12 2.13
N THR A 128 3.23 -0.93 1.57
CA THR A 128 3.12 -0.69 0.13
C THR A 128 4.39 -0.08 -0.41
N TYR A 129 4.90 -0.67 -1.49
CA TYR A 129 5.96 -0.12 -2.32
C TYR A 129 5.32 0.42 -3.60
N ILE A 130 5.42 1.72 -3.83
CA ILE A 130 4.81 2.41 -4.97
C ILE A 130 5.91 2.93 -5.87
N GLN A 131 5.98 2.42 -7.10
CA GLN A 131 6.86 2.96 -8.13
C GLN A 131 6.15 4.12 -8.81
N ARG A 132 6.65 5.34 -8.62
CA ARG A 132 6.05 6.58 -9.16
C ARG A 132 6.63 6.95 -10.51
N GLU A 133 7.94 6.78 -10.64
CA GLU A 133 8.71 7.07 -11.84
C GLU A 133 9.52 5.83 -12.24
N PRO A 134 10.11 5.76 -13.45
CA PRO A 134 11.03 4.68 -13.77
C PRO A 134 12.15 4.57 -12.72
N SER A 135 12.49 3.35 -12.30
CA SER A 135 13.54 3.16 -11.30
C SER A 135 14.85 3.81 -11.75
N SER A 136 15.56 4.42 -10.80
CA SER A 136 16.84 5.09 -11.07
C SER A 136 17.98 4.09 -11.31
N SER A 137 17.76 2.80 -11.04
CA SER A 137 18.77 1.73 -11.15
C SER A 137 18.18 0.47 -11.77
N SER A 138 18.97 -0.25 -12.57
CA SER A 138 18.63 -1.61 -13.02
C SER A 138 18.83 -2.67 -11.93
N GLN A 139 19.46 -2.29 -10.81
CA GLN A 139 19.62 -3.09 -9.61
C GLN A 139 19.25 -2.20 -8.41
N PRO A 140 17.95 -2.08 -8.09
CA PRO A 140 17.50 -1.28 -6.97
C PRO A 140 17.98 -1.85 -5.63
N ASP A 141 18.25 -0.96 -4.68
CA ASP A 141 18.58 -1.35 -3.31
C ASP A 141 17.43 -2.15 -2.66
N PRO A 142 17.72 -3.04 -1.70
CA PRO A 142 16.68 -3.83 -1.03
C PRO A 142 15.63 -2.97 -0.32
N ILE A 143 14.39 -3.44 -0.33
CA ILE A 143 13.32 -2.90 0.51
C ILE A 143 13.62 -3.26 1.98
N LEU A 144 14.03 -2.27 2.76
CA LEU A 144 14.24 -2.40 4.20
C LEU A 144 12.93 -2.17 4.94
N ILE A 145 12.50 -3.11 5.76
CA ILE A 145 11.26 -3.00 6.56
C ILE A 145 11.61 -2.68 8.01
N ARG A 146 11.04 -1.59 8.52
CA ARG A 146 11.28 -1.11 9.89
C ARG A 146 10.06 -1.18 10.78
N GLY A 147 10.31 -1.14 12.08
CA GLY A 147 9.27 -1.07 13.10
C GLY A 147 8.69 -2.42 13.51
N LEU A 148 9.34 -3.53 13.13
CA LEU A 148 9.06 -4.89 13.60
C LEU A 148 9.91 -5.21 14.84
N ILE A 149 9.62 -6.32 15.54
CA ILE A 149 10.45 -6.81 16.65
C ILE A 149 11.63 -7.59 16.07
N ALA A 150 12.85 -7.17 16.43
CA ALA A 150 14.09 -7.65 15.82
C ALA A 150 14.26 -9.18 15.88
N GLU A 151 14.01 -9.79 17.04
CA GLU A 151 14.21 -11.22 17.29
C GLU A 151 13.01 -12.07 16.85
N ARG A 152 11.86 -11.45 16.57
CA ARG A 152 10.66 -12.17 16.15
C ARG A 152 10.80 -12.60 14.70
N ARG A 153 10.32 -13.81 14.38
CA ARG A 153 10.26 -14.33 13.01
C ARG A 153 8.92 -14.00 12.36
N TYR A 154 8.98 -13.72 11.07
CA TYR A 154 7.84 -13.34 10.26
C TYR A 154 7.80 -14.16 8.97
N GLU A 155 6.60 -14.50 8.52
CA GLU A 155 6.31 -14.85 7.14
C GLU A 155 6.02 -13.56 6.36
N VAL A 156 6.69 -13.39 5.23
CA VAL A 156 6.58 -12.22 4.34
C VAL A 156 6.19 -12.71 2.96
N LYS A 157 5.14 -12.12 2.38
CA LYS A 157 4.71 -12.42 1.01
C LYS A 157 3.96 -11.24 0.39
N PRO A 158 3.94 -11.14 -0.95
CA PRO A 158 3.12 -10.14 -1.60
C PRO A 158 1.64 -10.56 -1.52
N VAL A 159 0.75 -9.57 -1.55
CA VAL A 159 -0.70 -9.79 -1.66
C VAL A 159 -1.28 -8.94 -2.77
N PHE A 160 -2.27 -9.48 -3.48
CA PHE A 160 -2.80 -8.88 -4.71
C PHE A 160 -4.34 -8.76 -4.66
N PRO A 161 -4.89 -8.03 -3.68
CA PRO A 161 -6.33 -7.99 -3.43
C PRO A 161 -7.15 -7.35 -4.56
N ALA A 162 -6.50 -6.70 -5.52
CA ALA A 162 -7.12 -6.12 -6.72
C ALA A 162 -6.27 -6.38 -7.98
N GLY A 163 -5.60 -7.53 -8.02
CA GLY A 163 -4.69 -7.92 -9.12
C GLY A 163 -3.21 -7.57 -8.88
N LYS A 164 -2.35 -8.14 -9.72
CA LYS A 164 -0.89 -7.93 -9.66
C LYS A 164 -0.49 -6.55 -10.22
N PRO A 165 0.56 -5.90 -9.69
CA PRO A 165 1.19 -4.78 -10.38
C PRO A 165 1.85 -5.25 -11.68
N ARG A 166 2.00 -4.32 -12.62
CA ARG A 166 2.83 -4.54 -13.81
C ARG A 166 4.31 -4.40 -13.45
N GLN A 167 5.14 -5.19 -14.14
CA GLN A 167 6.58 -5.26 -13.89
C GLN A 167 7.36 -5.06 -15.18
N MET A 168 8.50 -4.38 -15.07
CA MET A 168 9.49 -4.28 -16.14
C MET A 168 10.39 -5.53 -16.19
N SER A 169 10.56 -6.23 -15.06
CA SER A 169 11.34 -7.47 -14.98
C SER A 169 10.59 -8.65 -15.61
N ARG A 170 11.36 -9.62 -16.17
CA ARG A 170 10.80 -10.84 -16.79
C ARG A 170 10.35 -11.92 -15.80
N GLY A 171 10.27 -11.61 -14.51
CA GLY A 171 9.87 -12.56 -13.48
C GLY A 171 9.81 -11.94 -12.10
N ASP A 172 9.14 -12.66 -11.20
CA ASP A 172 9.01 -12.30 -9.79
C ASP A 172 10.34 -12.48 -9.05
N VAL A 173 10.58 -11.64 -8.05
CA VAL A 173 11.74 -11.78 -7.15
C VAL A 173 11.51 -12.93 -6.16
N GLY A 174 12.59 -13.56 -5.69
CA GLY A 174 12.54 -14.88 -5.01
C GLY A 174 11.72 -14.98 -3.72
N TRP A 175 11.25 -13.87 -3.14
CA TRP A 175 10.39 -13.88 -1.95
C TRP A 175 8.89 -13.86 -2.28
N PHE A 176 8.50 -13.80 -3.56
CA PHE A 176 7.08 -13.74 -3.96
C PHE A 176 6.29 -15.00 -3.60
N ASP A 177 6.94 -16.15 -3.50
CA ASP A 177 6.33 -17.39 -3.00
C ASP A 177 6.25 -17.46 -1.47
N GLY A 178 6.76 -16.43 -0.79
CA GLY A 178 6.85 -16.35 0.66
C GLY A 178 8.27 -16.60 1.16
N ILE A 179 8.70 -15.79 2.13
CA ILE A 179 9.98 -15.97 2.83
C ILE A 179 9.77 -15.87 4.34
N ARG A 180 10.63 -16.55 5.11
CA ARG A 180 10.71 -16.41 6.56
C ARG A 180 11.97 -15.64 6.94
N ALA A 181 11.80 -14.56 7.67
CA ALA A 181 12.90 -13.71 8.12
C ALA A 181 12.62 -13.17 9.52
N SER A 182 13.66 -12.87 10.28
CA SER A 182 13.51 -12.11 11.53
C SER A 182 13.27 -10.63 11.24
N GLY A 183 12.73 -9.89 12.22
CA GLY A 183 12.62 -8.43 12.12
C GLY A 183 13.97 -7.78 11.83
N ALA A 184 15.05 -8.25 12.47
CA ALA A 184 16.40 -7.75 12.25
C ALA A 184 16.88 -7.99 10.80
N GLN A 185 16.58 -9.15 10.21
CA GLN A 185 16.92 -9.43 8.81
C GLN A 185 16.15 -8.52 7.85
N LEU A 186 14.86 -8.31 8.11
CA LEU A 186 14.04 -7.41 7.29
C LEU A 186 14.49 -5.94 7.38
N GLU A 187 15.02 -5.52 8.52
CA GLU A 187 15.51 -4.15 8.73
C GLU A 187 16.91 -3.90 8.14
N SER A 188 17.81 -4.88 8.22
CA SER A 188 19.23 -4.70 7.86
C SER A 188 19.64 -5.30 6.51
N VAL A 189 18.97 -6.37 6.07
CA VAL A 189 19.23 -7.04 4.79
C VAL A 189 18.14 -6.71 3.78
N GLY A 190 16.88 -6.72 4.22
CA GLY A 190 15.73 -6.36 3.41
C GLY A 190 15.27 -7.43 2.42
N LEU A 191 14.34 -7.03 1.56
CA LEU A 191 13.77 -7.84 0.50
C LEU A 191 14.30 -7.36 -0.85
N ALA A 192 14.60 -8.29 -1.76
CA ALA A 192 14.94 -7.92 -3.13
C ALA A 192 13.80 -7.09 -3.76
N THR A 193 14.14 -5.92 -4.30
CA THR A 193 13.17 -4.96 -4.82
C THR A 193 12.74 -5.35 -6.24
N PRO A 194 11.44 -5.55 -6.50
CA PRO A 194 10.94 -5.82 -7.85
C PRO A 194 10.97 -4.54 -8.69
N ILE A 195 11.27 -4.68 -9.98
CA ILE A 195 11.27 -3.54 -10.91
C ILE A 195 9.86 -3.41 -11.49
N LEU A 196 9.03 -2.59 -10.87
CA LEU A 196 7.68 -2.30 -11.35
C LEU A 196 7.70 -1.31 -12.53
N GLU A 197 6.67 -1.34 -13.37
CA GLU A 197 6.39 -0.20 -14.25
C GLU A 197 6.06 1.04 -13.41
N PRO A 198 6.29 2.28 -13.90
CA PRO A 198 5.78 3.48 -13.25
C PRO A 198 4.26 3.39 -13.01
N ASP A 199 3.76 4.13 -12.02
CA ASP A 199 2.35 4.12 -11.62
C ASP A 199 1.81 2.72 -11.23
N ASN A 200 2.63 1.94 -10.53
CA ASN A 200 2.25 0.65 -9.97
C ASN A 200 2.61 0.55 -8.49
N ALA A 201 1.86 -0.29 -7.76
CA ALA A 201 2.07 -0.51 -6.34
C ALA A 201 2.04 -2.00 -6.00
N LEU A 202 2.96 -2.41 -5.13
CA LEU A 202 3.01 -3.73 -4.52
C LEU A 202 2.58 -3.63 -3.06
N LEU A 203 1.78 -4.58 -2.59
CA LEU A 203 1.49 -4.76 -1.17
C LEU A 203 2.30 -5.93 -0.62
N ILE A 204 2.91 -5.72 0.55
CA ILE A 204 3.77 -6.66 1.25
C ILE A 204 3.11 -6.99 2.59
N GLN A 205 2.59 -8.21 2.72
CA GLN A 205 2.01 -8.69 3.97
C GLN A 205 3.07 -9.41 4.80
N ILE A 206 3.12 -9.07 6.08
CA ILE A 206 4.07 -9.59 7.06
C ILE A 206 3.28 -10.11 8.25
N ARG A 207 3.50 -11.35 8.66
CA ARG A 207 2.83 -11.98 9.81
C ARG A 207 3.83 -12.69 10.69
N ALA A 208 3.74 -12.47 12.00
CA ALA A 208 4.55 -13.19 12.96
C ALA A 208 4.26 -14.70 12.88
N ILE A 209 5.31 -15.50 12.96
CA ILE A 209 5.21 -16.95 13.08
C ILE A 209 5.70 -17.37 14.46
N SER A 210 5.05 -18.40 15.02
CA SER A 210 5.44 -19.04 16.27
C SER A 210 6.80 -19.72 16.19
#